data_AF-I1XC07-F1
#
_entry.id   AF-I1XC07-F1
#
_cell.length_a   1.000
_cell.length_b   1.000
_cell.length_c   1.000
_cell.angle_alpha   90.00
_cell.angle_beta   90.00
_cell.angle_gamma   90.00
#
_symmetry.space_group_name_H-M   'P 1'
#
loop_
_entity.id
_entity.type
_entity.pdbx_description
1 polymer ?
#
loop_
_entity_poly.entity_id
_entity_poly.type
_entity_poly.pdbx_seq_one_letter_code
_entity_poly.pdbx_strand_id
1 'polypeptide(L)'
;SMVCLKLPGGSCMAALTVTLMVLSSPLALAGDTRPRFLEYSTSECHFFNGTERVRYLDRYFYNQEENVRFDSDVGEYRAVSELGRPDAEYWNSQKDILEDQRASVDTFCRHNYRVAESFTVQRRVQPKVTVYPSKTQPLQHHTLLVCSVNGFYPGSIEVRWFRNGQEEKAGVVSTGLIQ
;
A
#
# COMPACT_ATOMS: atom_id res chain seq x y z
N SER A 1 -59.72 -7.22 -23.50
CA SER A 1 -59.78 -5.98 -24.28
C SER A 1 -58.41 -5.33 -24.30
N MET A 2 -57.68 -5.47 -25.41
CA MET A 2 -56.32 -4.95 -25.58
C MET A 2 -56.40 -3.73 -26.49
N VAL A 3 -56.01 -2.56 -25.99
CA VAL A 3 -55.93 -1.33 -26.79
C VAL A 3 -54.64 -1.39 -27.59
N CYS A 4 -54.75 -1.56 -28.90
CA CYS A 4 -53.65 -1.38 -29.84
C CYS A 4 -53.52 0.11 -30.18
N LEU A 5 -52.44 0.75 -29.73
CA LEU A 5 -51.99 2.00 -30.36
C LEU A 5 -51.29 1.64 -31.67
N LYS A 6 -51.92 1.96 -32.81
CA LYS A 6 -51.26 1.98 -34.10
C LYS A 6 -50.59 3.33 -34.32
N LEU A 7 -49.27 3.34 -34.36
CA LEU A 7 -48.47 4.44 -34.90
C LEU A 7 -48.21 4.18 -36.40
N PRO A 8 -48.34 5.20 -37.27
CA PRO A 8 -48.16 5.04 -38.70
C PRO A 8 -46.66 5.00 -39.03
N GLY A 9 -46.25 3.95 -39.75
CA GLY A 9 -45.06 3.90 -40.61
C GLY A 9 -43.83 4.68 -40.16
N GLY A 10 -43.07 4.13 -39.21
CA GLY A 10 -41.79 4.67 -38.80
C GLY A 10 -41.15 3.81 -37.72
N SER A 11 -40.03 3.17 -38.04
CA SER A 11 -39.24 2.25 -37.23
C SER A 11 -39.35 2.41 -35.69
N CYS A 12 -40.12 1.54 -35.02
CA CYS A 12 -40.10 1.37 -33.56
C CYS A 12 -38.68 1.09 -33.03
N MET A 13 -37.82 0.51 -33.88
CA MET A 13 -36.44 0.19 -33.54
C MET A 13 -35.61 1.44 -33.35
N ALA A 14 -35.85 2.51 -34.12
CA ALA A 14 -35.06 3.74 -34.04
C ALA A 14 -35.27 4.47 -32.71
N ALA A 15 -36.51 4.59 -32.24
CA ALA A 15 -36.83 5.20 -30.95
C ALA A 15 -36.30 4.38 -29.76
N LEU A 16 -36.38 3.04 -29.84
CA LEU A 16 -35.80 2.14 -28.84
C LEU A 16 -34.27 2.24 -28.80
N THR A 17 -33.60 2.32 -29.96
CA THR A 17 -32.14 2.49 -30.00
C THR A 17 -31.69 3.83 -29.42
N VAL A 18 -32.42 4.93 -29.68
CA VAL A 18 -32.07 6.24 -29.11
C VAL A 18 -32.23 6.25 -27.60
N THR A 19 -33.31 5.66 -27.07
CA THR A 19 -33.54 5.58 -25.62
C THR A 19 -32.51 4.67 -24.93
N LEU A 20 -32.13 3.55 -25.56
CA LEU A 20 -31.10 2.65 -25.05
C LEU A 20 -29.72 3.32 -25.05
N MET A 21 -29.38 4.12 -26.08
CA MET A 21 -28.12 4.88 -26.14
C MET A 21 -28.03 5.98 -25.07
N VAL A 22 -29.15 6.60 -24.68
CA VAL A 22 -29.19 7.58 -23.57
C VAL A 22 -28.94 6.91 -22.22
N LEU A 23 -29.52 5.73 -21.98
CA LEU A 23 -29.33 4.96 -20.75
C LEU A 23 -28.00 4.20 -20.68
N SER A 24 -27.40 3.87 -21.83
CA SER A 24 -26.06 3.26 -21.95
C SER A 24 -24.95 4.28 -22.22
N SER A 25 -25.26 5.57 -22.13
CA SER A 25 -24.25 6.62 -22.17
C SER A 25 -23.29 6.43 -21.00
N PRO A 26 -21.96 6.38 -21.23
CA PRO A 26 -20.97 6.23 -20.15
C PRO A 26 -21.02 7.36 -19.10
N LEU A 27 -21.71 8.46 -19.40
CA LEU A 27 -22.08 9.51 -18.45
C LEU A 27 -22.91 9.02 -17.25
N ALA A 28 -23.66 7.93 -17.38
CA ALA A 28 -24.41 7.33 -16.27
C ALA A 28 -23.51 6.54 -15.29
N LEU A 29 -22.31 6.15 -15.73
CA LEU A 29 -21.25 5.56 -14.89
C LEU A 29 -20.24 6.63 -14.43
N ALA A 30 -20.71 7.85 -14.17
CA ALA A 30 -19.93 8.78 -13.37
C ALA A 30 -19.80 8.19 -11.96
N GLY A 31 -18.71 7.46 -11.71
CA GLY A 31 -18.28 7.07 -10.36
C GLY A 31 -18.31 8.31 -9.45
N ASP A 32 -18.65 8.11 -8.17
CA ASP A 32 -18.88 9.15 -7.16
C ASP A 32 -18.07 10.44 -7.41
N THR A 33 -18.71 11.44 -8.04
CA THR A 33 -18.08 12.70 -8.48
C THR A 33 -17.98 13.71 -7.34
N ARG A 34 -18.30 13.30 -6.11
CA ARG A 34 -18.18 14.17 -4.95
C ARG A 34 -16.71 14.56 -4.77
N PRO A 35 -16.40 15.86 -4.72
CA PRO A 35 -15.04 16.30 -4.44
C PRO A 35 -14.64 15.79 -3.06
N ARG A 36 -13.47 15.15 -2.98
CA ARG A 36 -12.84 14.72 -1.74
C ARG A 36 -11.51 15.42 -1.62
N PHE A 37 -11.26 15.92 -0.42
CA PHE A 37 -10.03 16.58 -0.05
C PHE A 37 -9.47 15.86 1.17
N LEU A 38 -8.18 15.54 1.11
CA LEU A 38 -7.47 14.90 2.20
C LEU A 38 -6.19 15.68 2.48
N GLU A 39 -6.03 16.16 3.70
CA GLU A 39 -4.74 16.56 4.24
C GLU A 39 -4.20 15.39 5.05
N TYR A 40 -2.98 14.98 4.78
CA TYR A 40 -2.35 13.84 5.43
C TYR A 40 -0.88 14.13 5.69
N SER A 41 -0.37 13.71 6.84
CA SER A 41 1.04 13.83 7.16
C SER A 41 1.61 12.53 7.72
N THR A 42 2.91 12.35 7.53
CA THR A 42 3.66 11.23 8.09
C THR A 42 4.93 11.72 8.76
N SER A 43 5.17 11.25 9.98
CA SER A 43 6.43 11.46 10.69
C SER A 43 7.15 10.12 10.82
N GLU A 44 8.11 9.88 9.93
CA GLU A 44 8.78 8.61 9.73
C GLU A 44 10.16 8.59 10.41
N CYS A 45 10.48 7.47 11.08
CA CYS A 45 11.80 7.24 11.67
C CYS A 45 12.48 6.05 10.98
N HIS A 46 13.56 6.32 10.25
CA HIS A 46 14.32 5.32 9.51
C HIS A 46 15.56 4.94 10.30
N PHE A 47 15.62 3.66 10.72
CA PHE A 47 16.67 3.14 11.59
C PHE A 47 17.66 2.28 10.79
N PHE A 48 18.93 2.69 10.75
CA PHE A 48 20.01 1.94 10.11
C PHE A 48 20.98 1.44 11.18
N ASN A 49 21.15 0.12 11.23
CA ASN A 49 21.95 -0.56 12.25
C ASN A 49 21.50 -0.18 13.67
N GLY A 50 20.24 -0.47 13.99
CA GLY A 50 19.63 -0.07 15.26
C GLY A 50 19.51 1.44 15.38
N THR A 51 20.08 2.00 16.45
CA THR A 51 20.14 3.45 16.67
C THR A 51 21.54 3.99 16.42
N GLU A 52 22.33 3.46 15.48
CA GLU A 52 23.58 4.09 15.10
C GLU A 52 23.28 5.32 14.22
N ARG A 53 22.65 5.09 13.07
CA ARG A 53 22.20 6.14 12.16
C ARG A 53 20.68 6.16 12.07
N VAL A 54 20.09 7.30 12.41
CA VAL A 54 18.64 7.52 12.40
C VAL A 54 18.33 8.73 11.54
N ARG A 55 17.37 8.59 10.63
CA ARG A 55 16.86 9.67 9.80
C ARG A 55 15.39 9.90 10.12
N TYR A 56 15.04 11.15 10.36
CA TYR A 56 13.67 11.58 10.60
C TYR A 56 13.15 12.30 9.34
N LEU A 57 11.94 11.92 8.91
CA LEU A 57 11.26 12.49 7.75
C LEU A 57 9.85 12.90 8.15
N ASP A 58 9.54 14.19 8.07
CA ASP A 58 8.18 14.71 8.26
C ASP A 58 7.64 15.14 6.90
N ARG A 59 6.54 14.55 6.44
CA ARG A 59 6.04 14.72 5.06
C ARG A 59 4.57 15.10 5.08
N TYR A 60 4.19 16.03 4.21
CA TYR A 60 2.83 16.54 4.10
C TYR A 60 2.29 16.26 2.70
N PHE A 61 1.03 15.85 2.65
CA PHE A 61 0.35 15.41 1.46
C PHE A 61 -1.01 16.09 1.35
N TYR A 62 -1.24 16.69 0.19
CA TYR A 62 -2.57 17.10 -0.23
C TYR A 62 -3.10 16.11 -1.25
N ASN A 63 -4.15 15.38 -0.88
CA ASN A 63 -4.69 14.24 -1.61
C ASN A 63 -3.64 13.12 -1.82
N GLN A 64 -3.07 13.02 -3.02
CA GLN A 64 -2.06 12.02 -3.37
C GLN A 64 -0.71 12.67 -3.72
N GLU A 65 -0.62 14.00 -3.58
CA GLU A 65 0.58 14.78 -3.89
C GLU A 65 1.27 15.20 -2.61
N GLU A 66 2.54 14.80 -2.46
CA GLU A 66 3.40 15.34 -1.42
C GLU A 66 3.79 16.78 -1.78
N ASN A 67 3.52 17.72 -0.89
CA ASN A 67 3.69 19.15 -1.16
C ASN A 67 4.90 19.75 -0.43
N VAL A 68 5.19 19.34 0.81
CA VAL A 68 6.34 19.81 1.60
C VAL A 68 6.88 18.69 2.50
N ARG A 69 8.20 18.69 2.74
CA ARG A 69 8.86 17.75 3.65
C ARG A 69 9.95 18.40 4.49
N PHE A 70 10.16 17.89 5.69
CA PHE A 70 11.39 18.05 6.45
C PHE A 70 12.19 16.74 6.39
N ASP A 71 13.48 16.84 6.16
CA ASP A 71 14.41 15.72 6.18
C ASP A 71 15.56 16.05 7.12
N SER A 72 15.78 15.23 8.15
CA SER A 72 16.82 15.48 9.14
C SER A 72 18.23 15.54 8.54
N ASP A 73 18.46 14.84 7.42
CA ASP A 73 19.76 14.89 6.72
C ASP A 73 19.98 16.25 6.02
N VAL A 74 18.90 16.99 5.76
CA VAL A 74 18.92 18.35 5.18
C VAL A 74 18.81 19.42 6.27
N GLY A 75 17.98 19.19 7.29
CA GLY A 75 17.82 20.06 8.46
C GLY A 75 16.85 21.23 8.27
N GLU A 76 16.05 21.26 7.20
CA GLU A 76 15.03 22.29 6.96
C GLU A 76 13.89 21.75 6.09
N TYR A 77 12.78 22.50 6.05
CA TYR A 77 11.65 22.16 5.18
C TYR A 77 11.96 22.50 3.72
N ARG A 78 11.59 21.59 2.82
CA ARG A 78 11.69 21.75 1.37
C ARG A 78 10.34 21.49 0.73
N ALA A 79 9.90 22.44 -0.09
CA ALA A 79 8.76 22.24 -0.96
C ALA A 79 9.09 21.13 -1.97
N VAL A 80 8.23 20.13 -2.05
CA VAL A 80 8.27 19.03 -3.03
C VAL A 80 7.48 19.42 -4.27
N SER A 81 6.43 20.22 -4.09
CA SER A 81 5.67 20.86 -5.17
C SER A 81 5.44 22.34 -4.90
N GLU A 82 4.95 23.06 -5.91
CA GLU A 82 4.66 24.51 -5.80
C GLU A 82 3.68 24.83 -4.66
N LEU A 83 2.76 23.91 -4.37
CA LEU A 83 1.75 24.08 -3.33
C LEU A 83 2.38 24.24 -1.94
N GLY A 84 3.47 23.52 -1.66
CA GLY A 84 4.13 23.55 -0.34
C GLY A 84 5.20 24.63 -0.19
N ARG A 85 5.44 25.47 -1.21
CA ARG A 85 6.41 26.58 -1.12
C ARG A 85 6.10 27.55 0.03
N PRO A 86 4.86 28.04 0.19
CA PRO A 86 4.53 28.96 1.28
C PRO A 86 4.79 28.35 2.66
N ASP A 87 4.46 27.08 2.85
CA ASP A 87 4.66 26.37 4.12
C ASP A 87 6.15 26.17 4.43
N ALA A 88 6.94 25.76 3.43
CA ALA A 88 8.38 25.61 3.59
C ALA A 88 9.05 26.94 3.98
N GLU A 89 8.71 28.04 3.31
CA GLU A 89 9.24 29.38 3.63
C GLU A 89 8.82 29.82 5.04
N TYR A 90 7.54 29.64 5.39
CA TYR A 90 6.99 30.03 6.67
C TYR A 90 7.61 29.25 7.83
N TRP A 91 7.68 27.92 7.74
CA TRP A 91 8.27 27.09 8.79
C TRP A 91 9.78 27.28 8.89
N ASN A 92 10.48 27.47 7.78
CA ASN A 92 11.92 27.76 7.82
C ASN A 92 12.24 29.12 8.46
N SER A 93 11.30 30.07 8.45
CA SER A 93 11.46 31.36 9.13
C SER A 93 11.31 31.26 10.65
N GLN A 94 10.72 30.17 11.16
CA GLN A 94 10.47 29.91 12.58
C GLN A 94 11.56 29.01 13.17
N LYS A 95 12.50 29.64 13.90
CA LYS A 95 13.69 28.94 14.43
C LYS A 95 13.34 27.85 15.44
N ASP A 96 12.36 28.11 16.29
CA ASP A 96 11.83 27.16 17.27
C ASP A 96 11.31 25.89 16.59
N ILE A 97 10.47 26.03 15.56
CA ILE A 97 9.95 24.88 14.79
C ILE A 97 11.08 24.09 14.14
N LEU A 98 12.04 24.76 13.52
CA LEU A 98 13.17 24.09 12.88
C LEU A 98 14.07 23.35 13.87
N GLU A 99 14.35 23.93 15.04
CA GLU A 99 15.17 23.26 16.05
C GLU A 99 14.45 22.06 16.67
N ASP A 100 13.14 22.17 16.93
CA ASP A 100 12.32 21.05 17.41
C ASP A 100 12.30 19.88 16.40
N GLN A 101 12.20 20.18 15.10
CA GLN A 101 12.23 19.12 14.07
C GLN A 101 13.62 18.50 13.89
N ARG A 102 14.69 19.28 14.04
CA ARG A 102 16.06 18.73 14.07
C ARG A 102 16.26 17.82 15.29
N ALA A 103 15.71 18.21 16.44
CA ALA A 103 15.79 17.42 17.68
C ALA A 103 14.98 16.12 17.64
N SER A 104 13.96 16.02 16.77
CA SER A 104 13.07 14.86 16.66
C SER A 104 13.79 13.54 16.34
N VAL A 105 15.00 13.58 15.75
CA VAL A 105 15.85 12.39 15.61
C VAL A 105 16.11 11.72 16.96
N ASP A 106 16.40 12.50 17.99
CA ASP A 106 16.75 11.96 19.30
C ASP A 106 15.54 11.91 20.24
N THR A 107 14.77 13.00 20.32
CA THR A 107 13.67 13.15 21.27
C THR A 107 12.47 12.26 20.92
N PHE A 108 12.24 12.02 19.63
CA PHE A 108 11.14 11.19 19.15
C PHE A 108 11.65 9.84 18.66
N CYS A 109 12.51 9.79 17.63
CA CYS A 109 12.86 8.52 16.99
C CYS A 109 13.67 7.59 17.90
N ARG A 110 14.80 8.04 18.45
CA ARG A 110 15.62 7.18 19.34
C ARG A 110 14.91 6.84 20.64
N HIS A 111 14.17 7.80 21.20
CA HIS A 111 13.36 7.56 22.38
C HIS A 111 12.38 6.40 22.15
N ASN A 112 11.55 6.50 21.10
CA ASN A 112 10.55 5.47 20.80
C ASN A 112 11.18 4.14 20.41
N TYR A 113 12.32 4.13 19.71
CA TYR A 113 13.03 2.90 19.42
C TYR A 113 13.38 2.14 20.70
N ARG A 114 13.98 2.82 21.69
CA ARG A 114 14.36 2.20 22.98
C ARG A 114 13.15 1.64 23.73
N VAL A 115 12.02 2.33 23.69
CA VAL A 115 10.78 1.88 24.33
C VAL A 115 10.22 0.65 23.62
N ALA A 116 10.21 0.64 22.29
CA ALA A 116 9.56 -0.39 21.49
C ALA A 116 10.46 -1.59 21.14
N GLU A 117 11.78 -1.48 21.28
CA GLU A 117 12.77 -2.44 20.79
C GLU A 117 12.47 -3.87 21.23
N SER A 118 12.18 -4.05 22.52
CA SER A 118 12.00 -5.37 23.15
C SER A 118 10.83 -6.17 22.57
N PHE A 119 9.76 -5.50 22.13
CA PHE A 119 8.53 -6.18 21.65
C PHE A 119 8.22 -5.96 20.16
N THR A 120 9.02 -5.16 19.45
CA THR A 120 8.88 -4.95 17.99
C THR A 120 10.08 -5.47 17.21
N VAL A 121 11.29 -4.95 17.49
CA VAL A 121 12.53 -5.30 16.78
C VAL A 121 13.00 -6.69 17.16
N GLN A 122 13.01 -6.99 18.46
CA GLN A 122 13.48 -8.26 18.99
C GLN A 122 12.40 -9.36 18.95
N ARG A 123 11.16 -9.02 18.58
CA ARG A 123 10.06 -9.97 18.50
C ARG A 123 10.40 -11.12 17.54
N ARG A 124 10.20 -12.35 18.01
CA ARG A 124 10.31 -13.57 17.22
C ARG A 124 9.09 -14.45 17.48
N VAL A 125 8.48 -14.95 16.40
CA VAL A 125 7.38 -15.91 16.48
C VAL A 125 7.72 -17.07 15.54
N GLN A 126 7.69 -18.29 16.06
CA GLN A 126 8.05 -19.48 15.29
C GLN A 126 7.00 -19.77 14.21
N PRO A 127 7.41 -20.23 13.01
CA PRO A 127 6.48 -20.64 11.97
C PRO A 127 5.76 -21.93 12.33
N LYS A 128 4.49 -22.00 11.95
CA LYS A 128 3.74 -23.25 11.84
C LYS A 128 3.84 -23.75 10.40
N VAL A 129 4.35 -24.97 10.23
CA VAL A 129 4.59 -25.59 8.92
C VAL A 129 3.63 -26.74 8.71
N THR A 130 2.94 -26.76 7.57
CA THR A 130 2.06 -27.86 7.16
C THR A 130 2.37 -28.26 5.73
N VAL A 131 2.63 -29.55 5.50
CA VAL A 131 2.89 -30.09 4.16
C VAL A 131 1.71 -30.96 3.74
N TYR A 132 1.17 -30.71 2.55
CA TYR A 132 0.03 -31.46 2.02
C TYR A 132 0.05 -31.49 0.50
N PRO A 133 -0.52 -32.53 -0.14
CA PRO A 133 -0.71 -32.54 -1.58
C PRO A 133 -1.77 -31.52 -1.99
N SER A 134 -1.52 -30.77 -3.06
CA SER A 134 -2.56 -29.97 -3.70
C SER A 134 -3.65 -30.88 -4.26
N LYS A 135 -4.91 -30.50 -4.09
CA LYS A 135 -6.04 -31.23 -4.69
C LYS A 135 -5.94 -31.09 -6.21
N THR A 136 -5.59 -32.16 -6.91
CA THR A 136 -5.64 -32.21 -8.37
C THR A 136 -7.07 -32.48 -8.84
N GLN A 137 -7.53 -31.73 -9.85
CA GLN A 137 -8.62 -32.20 -10.70
C GLN A 137 -8.19 -33.52 -11.37
N PRO A 138 -9.10 -34.46 -11.67
CA PRO A 138 -8.77 -35.80 -12.19
C PRO A 138 -7.91 -35.83 -13.46
N LEU A 139 -7.77 -34.70 -14.17
CA LEU A 139 -7.07 -34.53 -15.44
C LEU A 139 -5.63 -34.00 -15.31
N GLN A 140 -5.15 -33.64 -14.11
CA GLN A 140 -3.79 -33.09 -13.95
C GLN A 140 -2.77 -34.20 -13.66
N HIS A 141 -1.81 -34.36 -14.59
CA HIS A 141 -0.73 -35.35 -14.50
C HIS A 141 0.37 -35.02 -13.48
N HIS A 142 0.28 -33.90 -12.75
CA HIS A 142 1.30 -33.46 -11.81
C HIS A 142 0.71 -33.26 -10.41
N THR A 143 1.19 -34.04 -9.44
CA THR A 143 0.87 -33.86 -8.02
C THR A 143 1.78 -32.78 -7.44
N LEU A 144 1.21 -31.61 -7.14
CA LEU A 144 1.93 -30.55 -6.43
C LEU A 144 1.93 -30.85 -4.93
N LEU A 145 3.08 -30.70 -4.28
CA LEU A 145 3.18 -30.64 -2.82
C LEU A 145 3.22 -29.18 -2.39
N VAL A 146 2.40 -28.82 -1.41
CA VAL A 146 2.33 -27.48 -0.85
C VAL A 146 2.94 -27.50 0.54
N CYS A 147 3.91 -26.63 0.77
CA CYS A 147 4.44 -26.30 2.10
C CYS A 147 3.83 -24.96 2.51
N SER A 148 2.84 -25.00 3.41
CA SER A 148 2.25 -23.79 3.98
C SER A 148 3.01 -23.43 5.26
N VAL A 149 3.64 -22.26 5.25
CA VAL A 149 4.38 -21.70 6.38
C VAL A 149 3.67 -20.44 6.84
N ASN A 150 3.14 -20.43 8.06
CA ASN A 150 2.32 -19.33 8.56
C ASN A 150 2.60 -18.99 10.04
N GLY A 151 2.09 -17.83 10.47
CA GLY A 151 2.13 -17.41 11.88
C GLY A 151 3.50 -16.99 12.42
N PHE A 152 4.46 -16.67 11.56
CA PHE A 152 5.82 -16.29 11.96
C PHE A 152 6.07 -14.77 11.93
N TYR A 153 7.10 -14.33 12.64
CA TYR A 153 7.60 -12.96 12.63
C TYR A 153 9.09 -12.94 13.02
N PRO A 154 9.95 -12.12 12.38
CA PRO A 154 9.68 -11.20 11.26
C PRO A 154 9.44 -11.94 9.94
N GLY A 155 9.13 -11.21 8.86
CA GLY A 155 8.82 -11.80 7.55
C GLY A 155 10.01 -12.44 6.82
N SER A 156 11.26 -12.16 7.21
CA SER A 156 12.43 -12.80 6.59
C SER A 156 12.45 -14.29 6.90
N ILE A 157 12.41 -15.13 5.86
CA ILE A 157 12.35 -16.59 5.99
C ILE A 157 13.04 -17.27 4.80
N GLU A 158 13.58 -18.46 5.04
CA GLU A 158 14.13 -19.35 4.02
C GLU A 158 13.37 -20.68 4.05
N VAL A 159 12.82 -21.11 2.91
CA VAL A 159 12.11 -22.39 2.76
C VAL A 159 12.78 -23.18 1.65
N ARG A 160 13.24 -24.39 1.98
CA ARG A 160 13.94 -25.30 1.06
C ARG A 160 13.22 -26.64 0.96
N TRP A 161 13.20 -27.21 -0.24
CA TRP A 161 12.66 -28.54 -0.49
C TRP A 161 13.78 -29.57 -0.63
N PHE A 162 13.54 -30.76 -0.07
CA PHE A 162 14.48 -31.88 -0.16
C PHE A 162 13.73 -33.15 -0.57
N ARG A 163 14.35 -33.93 -1.46
CA ARG A 163 13.90 -35.27 -1.84
C ARG A 163 15.04 -36.25 -1.59
N ASN A 164 14.80 -37.25 -0.74
CA ASN A 164 15.80 -38.25 -0.38
C ASN A 164 17.14 -37.65 0.09
N GLY A 165 17.10 -36.52 0.79
CA GLY A 165 18.28 -35.81 1.30
C GLY A 165 18.98 -34.88 0.31
N GLN A 166 18.54 -34.80 -0.94
CA GLN A 166 19.06 -33.84 -1.93
C GLN A 166 18.14 -32.62 -2.06
N GLU A 167 18.71 -31.42 -2.12
CA GLU A 167 17.96 -30.17 -2.28
C GLU A 167 17.35 -30.10 -3.68
N GLU A 168 16.05 -29.87 -3.74
CA GLU A 168 15.29 -29.72 -4.99
C GLU A 168 15.06 -28.23 -5.26
N LYS A 169 15.63 -27.74 -6.36
CA LYS A 169 15.42 -26.36 -6.84
C LYS A 169 14.54 -26.30 -8.09
N ALA A 170 14.56 -27.35 -8.91
CA ALA A 170 13.74 -27.45 -10.10
C ALA A 170 12.28 -27.72 -9.74
N GLY A 171 11.35 -26.99 -10.36
CA GLY A 171 9.91 -27.17 -10.13
C GLY A 171 9.38 -26.60 -8.80
N VAL A 172 10.22 -25.92 -8.01
CA VAL A 172 9.79 -25.21 -6.81
C VAL A 172 9.23 -23.84 -7.19
N VAL A 173 8.00 -23.57 -6.78
CA VAL A 173 7.33 -22.27 -6.96
C VAL A 173 6.95 -21.72 -5.58
N SER A 174 7.23 -20.44 -5.35
CA SER A 174 6.89 -19.73 -4.12
C SER A 174 5.95 -18.57 -4.41
N THR A 175 4.97 -18.34 -3.54
CA THR A 175 4.09 -17.17 -3.59
C THR A 175 4.76 -15.91 -3.03
N GLY A 176 5.92 -16.04 -2.37
CA GLY A 176 6.50 -14.97 -1.57
C GLY A 176 5.72 -14.71 -0.27
N LEU A 177 6.03 -13.59 0.39
CA LEU A 177 5.28 -13.12 1.55
C LEU A 177 3.95 -12.53 1.10
N ILE A 178 2.86 -13.08 1.61
CA ILE A 178 1.52 -12.53 1.44
C ILE A 178 1.29 -11.60 2.63
N GLN A 179 1.20 -10.28 2.38
CA GLN A 179 0.95 -9.24 3.39
C GLN A 179 -0.54 -9.11 3.70
#